data_AF-A0A388M924-F1
#
_entry.id   AF-A0A388M924-F1
#
_cell.length_a   1.000
_cell.length_b   1.000
_cell.length_c   1.000
_cell.angle_alpha   90.00
_cell.angle_beta   90.00
_cell.angle_gamma   90.00
#
_symmetry.space_group_name_H-M   'P 1'
#
loop_
_entity.id
_entity.type
_entity.pdbx_description
1 polymer ?
#
loop_
_entity_poly.entity_id
_entity_poly.type
_entity_poly.pdbx_seq_one_letter_code
_entity_poly.pdbx_strand_id
1 'polypeptide(L)'
;MSETMNMMFEVQDLAAASPATVSRCGMVHVEPSMIGWLPLKTSWVETLPGSLHGNGPAMSMIESMFTWMIDPCMRFIRRECKETIPTSDINLPQSLMNVYESLLDDFKLVDMAAAAAMPTMVGNGGARGSHGGRAEGDQLHQETSTTQRNSSPPVIGTGKPQKQATSNGQQSFSIPTGKELDAYIQCMFAFALVWTIGGTIDLEGRLLFDQFFRSLLAHEENLGFNLGPGIDLQVPNWKFTLPFPEDGSVYDYFFDKEAIDWRPWFRILNNASPNTEAAFHEILVPTTDTARYSFLLDVMITHGKHILFGGSTGTGKTLYIKNKLSAGLDRSLYTNVCSTFSAQTDANQIQDIIDSKMDKRKKGVYGPPFGTCCVIFIDDVNMPAPDAYGSQPPVELLRQWMDHGGWYDREENAFRHLVDIQFVAAMAPPGGGRNSITARYLHHFHLISISDFDDKNLSAIFETVMDWWCQRSRLIHEVRSMFQA
;
A
#
# COMPACT_ATOMS: atom_id res chain seq x y z
N MET A 1 20.47 36.36 1.83
CA MET A 1 20.98 34.99 2.04
C MET A 1 22.49 35.08 2.15
N SER A 2 23.12 34.36 3.08
CA SER A 2 24.59 34.26 3.11
C SER A 2 25.08 33.49 1.88
N GLU A 3 26.36 33.64 1.52
CA GLU A 3 26.98 32.86 0.44
C GLU A 3 26.95 31.34 0.69
N THR A 4 26.70 30.93 1.93
CA THR A 4 26.57 29.52 2.35
C THR A 4 25.14 28.99 2.31
N MET A 5 24.14 29.82 2.04
CA MET A 5 22.73 29.43 2.09
C MET A 5 22.21 29.10 0.69
N ASN A 6 21.78 27.86 0.50
CA ASN A 6 21.12 27.39 -0.71
C ASN A 6 19.63 27.17 -0.43
N MET A 7 18.78 27.58 -1.37
CA MET A 7 17.34 27.33 -1.34
C MET A 7 16.99 26.49 -2.57
N MET A 8 16.39 25.34 -2.33
CA MET A 8 15.98 24.41 -3.37
C MET A 8 14.48 24.22 -3.33
N PHE A 9 13.86 24.14 -4.50
CA PHE A 9 12.44 23.88 -4.64
C PHE A 9 12.27 22.68 -5.56
N GLU A 10 11.53 21.68 -5.09
CA GLU A 10 11.03 20.60 -5.94
C GLU A 10 9.55 20.91 -6.20
N VAL A 11 9.24 21.22 -7.46
CA VAL A 11 7.90 21.64 -7.90
C VAL A 11 7.41 20.73 -9.02
N GLN A 12 6.11 20.49 -9.07
CA GLN A 12 5.50 19.71 -10.16
C GLN A 12 5.46 20.53 -11.46
N ASP A 13 5.07 21.79 -11.36
CA ASP A 13 5.01 22.73 -12.47
C ASP A 13 5.24 24.17 -11.98
N LEU A 14 5.31 25.09 -12.94
CA LEU A 14 5.51 26.52 -12.70
C LEU A 14 4.33 27.35 -13.25
N ALA A 15 3.14 26.77 -13.38
CA ALA A 15 2.01 27.40 -14.05
C ALA A 15 1.56 28.72 -13.38
N ALA A 16 1.76 28.83 -12.07
CA ALA A 16 1.45 30.03 -11.29
C ALA A 16 2.62 31.04 -11.18
N ALA A 17 3.79 30.76 -11.77
CA ALA A 17 4.97 31.61 -11.66
C ALA A 17 5.10 32.55 -12.87
N SER A 18 5.45 33.81 -12.61
CA SER A 18 5.76 34.76 -13.69
C SER A 18 7.15 34.48 -14.28
N PRO A 19 7.39 34.73 -15.58
CA PRO A 19 8.70 34.55 -16.20
C PRO A 19 9.83 35.31 -15.50
N ALA A 20 9.54 36.50 -14.96
CA ALA A 20 10.49 37.31 -14.21
C ALA A 20 10.90 36.69 -12.85
N THR A 21 10.04 35.86 -12.26
CA THR A 21 10.39 35.08 -11.06
C THR A 21 11.29 33.92 -11.43
N VAL A 22 10.92 33.16 -12.48
CA VAL A 22 11.66 31.98 -12.94
C VAL A 22 13.07 32.35 -13.42
N SER A 23 13.25 33.51 -14.07
CA SER A 23 14.56 33.95 -14.58
C SER A 23 15.61 34.22 -13.49
N ARG A 24 15.21 34.29 -12.22
CA ARG A 24 16.11 34.49 -11.08
C ARG A 24 16.55 33.18 -10.43
N CYS A 25 16.03 32.05 -10.88
CA CYS A 25 16.31 30.73 -10.34
C CYS A 25 17.18 29.91 -11.31
N GLY A 26 18.09 29.09 -10.77
CA GLY A 26 18.72 28.03 -11.54
C GLY A 26 17.71 26.89 -11.75
N MET A 27 17.38 26.59 -13.00
CA MET A 27 16.38 25.57 -13.34
C MET A 27 17.08 24.27 -13.76
N VAL A 28 16.69 23.17 -13.11
CA VAL A 28 17.10 21.82 -13.48
C VAL A 28 15.84 21.07 -13.89
N HIS A 29 15.74 20.70 -15.17
CA HIS A 29 14.62 19.93 -15.69
C HIS A 29 14.94 18.43 -15.59
N VAL A 30 14.06 17.69 -14.90
CA VAL A 30 14.14 16.23 -14.81
C VAL A 30 12.94 15.66 -15.53
N GLU A 31 13.18 14.90 -16.58
CA GLU A 31 12.13 14.17 -17.29
C GLU A 31 11.88 12.82 -16.59
N PRO A 32 10.68 12.55 -16.06
CA PRO A 32 10.40 11.31 -15.31
C PRO A 32 10.63 10.03 -16.11
N SER A 33 10.44 10.11 -17.43
CA SER A 33 10.66 9.01 -18.38
C SER A 33 12.11 8.51 -18.41
N MET A 34 13.09 9.34 -18.02
CA MET A 34 14.52 9.00 -18.06
C MET A 34 14.97 8.10 -16.91
N ILE A 35 14.28 8.13 -15.76
CA ILE A 35 14.67 7.31 -14.59
C ILE A 35 14.04 5.92 -14.71
N GLY A 36 12.76 5.88 -15.09
CA GLY A 36 11.98 4.64 -15.16
C GLY A 36 11.84 3.95 -13.79
N TRP A 37 11.28 2.74 -13.80
CA TRP A 37 11.05 1.94 -12.58
C TRP A 37 12.20 0.98 -12.24
N LEU A 38 13.10 0.72 -13.20
CA LEU A 38 14.20 -0.25 -13.03
C LEU A 38 15.14 0.08 -11.86
N PRO A 39 15.56 1.35 -11.63
CA PRO A 39 16.42 1.67 -10.47
C PRO A 39 15.74 1.37 -9.13
N LEU A 40 14.42 1.58 -9.04
CA LEU A 40 13.63 1.26 -7.84
C LEU A 40 13.61 -0.26 -7.62
N LYS A 41 13.38 -1.05 -8.68
CA LYS A 41 13.48 -2.51 -8.61
C LYS A 41 14.86 -2.95 -8.14
N THR A 42 15.93 -2.42 -8.72
CA THR A 42 17.30 -2.79 -8.35
C THR A 42 17.57 -2.52 -6.87
N SER A 43 17.14 -1.36 -6.34
CA SER A 43 17.28 -1.06 -4.92
C SER A 43 16.36 -1.92 -4.03
N TRP A 44 15.17 -2.26 -4.51
CA TRP A 44 14.18 -3.04 -3.76
C TRP A 44 14.58 -4.50 -3.61
N VAL A 45 15.23 -5.10 -4.62
CA VAL A 45 15.75 -6.47 -4.54
C VAL A 45 16.68 -6.64 -3.32
N GLU A 46 17.51 -5.65 -3.03
CA GLU A 46 18.41 -5.65 -1.87
C GLU A 46 17.67 -5.63 -0.53
N THR A 47 16.39 -5.25 -0.50
CA THR A 47 15.55 -5.23 0.72
C THR A 47 14.79 -6.53 0.99
N LEU A 48 14.83 -7.48 0.05
CA LEU A 48 14.15 -8.77 0.20
C LEU A 48 14.74 -9.59 1.38
N PRO A 49 14.06 -10.66 1.81
CA PRO A 49 14.60 -11.60 2.80
C PRO A 49 15.89 -12.27 2.30
N GLY A 50 16.80 -12.60 3.21
CA GLY A 50 18.08 -13.25 2.90
C GLY A 50 17.91 -14.63 2.24
N SER A 51 16.83 -15.35 2.57
CA SER A 51 16.44 -16.60 1.89
C SER A 51 16.10 -16.41 0.40
N LEU A 52 15.76 -15.19 0.00
CA LEU A 52 15.49 -14.79 -1.39
C LEU A 52 16.63 -13.94 -1.99
N HIS A 53 17.73 -13.71 -1.26
CA HIS A 53 18.87 -12.92 -1.72
C HIS A 53 19.86 -13.71 -2.59
N GLY A 54 20.59 -12.97 -3.42
CA GLY A 54 21.69 -13.47 -4.25
C GLY A 54 21.23 -14.04 -5.59
N ASN A 55 22.16 -14.65 -6.33
CA ASN A 55 21.91 -15.18 -7.68
C ASN A 55 21.25 -16.58 -7.66
N GLY A 56 20.35 -16.82 -6.71
CA GLY A 56 19.63 -18.09 -6.57
C GLY A 56 18.51 -18.24 -7.62
N PRO A 57 18.00 -19.47 -7.83
CA PRO A 57 16.90 -19.72 -8.78
C PRO A 57 15.64 -18.89 -8.49
N ALA A 58 15.27 -18.75 -7.22
CA ALA A 58 14.11 -17.96 -6.80
C ALA A 58 14.25 -16.47 -7.16
N MET A 59 15.41 -15.88 -6.91
CA MET A 59 15.66 -14.48 -7.25
C MET A 59 15.64 -14.27 -8.77
N SER A 60 16.32 -15.14 -9.54
CA SER A 60 16.30 -15.07 -11.00
C SER A 60 14.88 -15.18 -11.57
N MET A 61 14.02 -16.00 -10.97
CA MET A 61 12.61 -16.09 -11.32
C MET A 61 11.86 -14.79 -11.00
N ILE A 62 12.05 -14.21 -9.81
CA ILE A 62 11.46 -12.91 -9.45
C ILE A 62 11.88 -11.84 -10.46
N GLU A 63 13.17 -11.69 -10.74
CA GLU A 63 13.66 -10.71 -11.71
C GLU A 63 13.05 -10.90 -13.09
N SER A 64 12.95 -12.16 -13.54
CA SER A 64 12.33 -12.51 -14.82
C SER A 64 10.84 -12.16 -14.86
N MET A 65 10.08 -12.32 -13.77
CA MET A 65 8.67 -11.93 -13.72
C MET A 65 8.50 -10.40 -13.82
N PHE A 66 9.35 -9.64 -13.12
CA PHE A 66 9.34 -8.18 -13.17
C PHE A 66 9.62 -7.66 -14.59
N THR A 67 10.67 -8.16 -15.25
CA THR A 67 11.03 -7.69 -16.60
C THR A 67 10.05 -8.16 -17.68
N TRP A 68 9.44 -9.33 -17.50
CA TRP A 68 8.54 -9.90 -18.50
C TRP A 68 7.12 -9.32 -18.42
N MET A 69 6.59 -9.05 -17.22
CA MET A 69 5.16 -8.77 -17.06
C MET A 69 4.81 -7.29 -16.89
N ILE A 70 5.72 -6.46 -16.34
CA ILE A 70 5.38 -5.09 -15.94
C ILE A 70 5.09 -4.19 -17.15
N ASP A 71 6.02 -4.07 -18.09
CA ASP A 71 5.84 -3.16 -19.23
C ASP A 71 4.66 -3.55 -20.12
N PRO A 72 4.42 -4.84 -20.45
CA PRO A 72 3.21 -5.25 -21.16
C PRO A 72 1.92 -4.92 -20.42
N CYS A 73 1.84 -5.19 -19.11
CA CYS A 73 0.65 -4.89 -18.31
C CYS A 73 0.39 -3.39 -18.21
N MET A 74 1.43 -2.58 -17.95
CA MET A 74 1.30 -1.12 -17.94
C MET A 74 0.85 -0.59 -19.31
N ARG A 75 1.45 -1.10 -20.40
CA ARG A 75 1.09 -0.70 -21.76
C ARG A 75 -0.36 -1.03 -22.08
N PHE A 76 -0.84 -2.19 -21.65
CA PHE A 76 -2.22 -2.62 -21.83
C PHE A 76 -3.17 -1.67 -21.12
N ILE A 77 -2.99 -1.44 -19.81
CA ILE A 77 -3.92 -0.59 -19.04
C ILE A 77 -3.95 0.86 -19.54
N ARG A 78 -2.84 1.38 -20.07
CA ARG A 78 -2.74 2.76 -20.60
C ARG A 78 -3.44 2.93 -21.95
N ARG A 79 -3.67 1.85 -22.70
CA ARG A 79 -4.22 1.90 -24.06
C ARG A 79 -5.64 1.38 -24.16
N GLU A 80 -5.94 0.29 -23.46
CA GLU A 80 -7.20 -0.46 -23.59
C GLU A 80 -8.14 -0.28 -22.39
N CYS A 81 -7.65 0.32 -21.30
CA CYS A 81 -8.43 0.46 -20.08
C CYS A 81 -8.59 1.93 -19.67
N LYS A 82 -9.57 2.16 -18.82
CA LYS A 82 -9.79 3.45 -18.18
C LYS A 82 -9.48 3.35 -16.70
N GLU A 83 -8.57 4.19 -16.24
CA GLU A 83 -8.27 4.31 -14.82
C GLU A 83 -9.28 5.22 -14.13
N THR A 84 -9.73 4.82 -12.94
CA THR A 84 -10.67 5.65 -12.16
C THR A 84 -9.98 6.85 -11.53
N ILE A 85 -8.70 6.67 -11.17
CA ILE A 85 -7.81 7.68 -10.63
C ILE A 85 -6.54 7.69 -11.48
N PRO A 86 -6.07 8.85 -11.97
CA PRO A 86 -4.82 8.94 -12.70
C PRO A 86 -3.63 8.40 -11.89
N THR A 87 -2.83 7.52 -12.48
CA THR A 87 -1.60 7.01 -11.85
C THR A 87 -0.36 7.43 -12.65
N SER A 88 0.80 7.37 -12.00
CA SER A 88 2.09 7.55 -12.67
C SER A 88 2.77 6.20 -12.95
N ASP A 89 3.53 6.13 -14.03
CA ASP A 89 4.17 4.89 -14.48
C ASP A 89 5.21 4.35 -13.49
N ILE A 90 5.80 5.21 -12.66
CA ILE A 90 6.71 4.80 -11.58
C ILE A 90 5.94 4.26 -10.36
N ASN A 91 4.75 4.81 -10.08
CA ASN A 91 4.00 4.41 -8.89
C ASN A 91 3.42 2.99 -9.01
N LEU A 92 3.05 2.56 -10.21
CA LEU A 92 2.46 1.22 -10.40
C LEU A 92 3.45 0.09 -10.06
N PRO A 93 4.68 0.05 -10.61
CA PRO A 93 5.69 -0.94 -10.20
C PRO A 93 6.10 -0.79 -8.74
N GLN A 94 6.18 0.44 -8.20
CA GLN A 94 6.48 0.65 -6.78
C GLN A 94 5.40 0.06 -5.87
N SER A 95 4.12 0.21 -6.25
CA SER A 95 3.00 -0.43 -5.59
C SER A 95 3.09 -1.95 -5.67
N LEU A 96 3.42 -2.50 -6.84
CA LEU A 96 3.66 -3.94 -7.02
C LEU A 96 4.77 -4.46 -6.08
N MET A 97 5.91 -3.79 -6.03
CA MET A 97 7.01 -4.12 -5.12
C MET A 97 6.56 -4.12 -3.66
N ASN A 98 5.81 -3.10 -3.24
CA ASN A 98 5.30 -2.98 -1.86
C ASN A 98 4.30 -4.09 -1.50
N VAL A 99 3.34 -4.38 -2.38
CA VAL A 99 2.32 -5.43 -2.13
C VAL A 99 2.98 -6.79 -2.15
N TYR A 100 3.82 -7.07 -3.15
CA TYR A 100 4.52 -8.35 -3.27
C TYR A 100 5.45 -8.59 -2.08
N GLU A 101 6.20 -7.59 -1.64
CA GLU A 101 7.00 -7.66 -0.40
C GLU A 101 6.14 -7.97 0.84
N SER A 102 4.95 -7.38 0.93
CA SER A 102 4.02 -7.61 2.05
C SER A 102 3.43 -9.03 2.02
N LEU A 103 3.35 -9.65 0.85
CA LEU A 103 2.95 -11.05 0.70
C LEU A 103 4.10 -12.02 0.98
N LEU A 104 5.36 -11.59 1.00
CA LEU A 104 6.54 -12.43 1.31
C LEU A 104 6.97 -12.33 2.79
N ASP A 105 6.04 -12.00 3.67
CA ASP A 105 6.28 -11.78 5.10
C ASP A 105 6.72 -13.04 5.85
N ASP A 106 6.24 -14.20 5.44
CA ASP A 106 6.64 -15.52 5.92
C ASP A 106 8.15 -15.80 5.73
N PHE A 107 8.72 -15.40 4.59
CA PHE A 107 10.17 -15.48 4.35
C PHE A 107 10.97 -14.62 5.36
N LYS A 108 10.48 -13.42 5.68
CA LYS A 108 11.10 -12.56 6.71
C LYS A 108 11.03 -13.22 8.08
N LEU A 109 9.88 -13.81 8.43
CA LEU A 109 9.68 -14.46 9.73
C LEU A 109 10.62 -15.67 9.90
N VAL A 110 10.82 -16.48 8.85
CA VAL A 110 11.74 -17.62 8.88
C VAL A 110 13.19 -17.16 9.04
N ASP A 111 13.63 -16.14 8.30
CA ASP A 111 14.99 -15.60 8.40
C ASP A 111 15.26 -15.02 9.81
N MET A 112 14.29 -14.31 10.38
CA MET A 112 14.37 -13.79 11.75
C MET A 112 14.45 -14.92 12.79
N ALA A 113 13.67 -15.98 12.62
CA ALA A 113 13.72 -17.15 13.50
C ALA A 113 15.06 -17.88 13.41
N ALA A 114 15.62 -18.02 12.20
CA ALA A 114 16.93 -18.62 11.98
C ALA A 114 18.05 -17.80 12.61
N ALA A 115 18.02 -16.46 12.46
CA ALA A 115 18.99 -15.56 13.08
C ALA A 115 18.94 -15.62 14.62
N ALA A 116 17.74 -15.72 15.21
CA ALA A 116 17.57 -15.86 16.66
C ALA A 116 18.04 -17.22 17.21
N ALA A 117 18.07 -18.27 16.38
CA ALA A 117 18.48 -19.61 16.76
C ALA A 117 20.01 -19.84 16.69
N MET A 118 20.79 -18.93 16.10
CA MET A 118 22.25 -19.05 16.07
C MET A 118 22.86 -18.77 17.46
N PRO A 119 23.62 -19.70 18.06
CA PRO A 119 24.26 -19.45 19.34
C PRO A 119 25.32 -18.36 19.18
N THR A 120 25.22 -17.28 19.96
CA THR A 120 26.31 -16.32 20.15
C THR A 120 27.56 -17.07 20.56
N MET A 121 28.54 -17.19 19.66
CA MET A 121 29.87 -17.67 20.00
C MET A 121 30.52 -16.64 20.92
N VAL A 122 30.32 -16.81 22.23
CA VAL A 122 31.18 -16.21 23.25
C VAL A 122 32.55 -16.85 23.05
N GLY A 123 33.45 -16.11 22.38
CA GLY A 123 34.84 -16.47 22.25
C GLY A 123 35.45 -16.68 23.63
N ASN A 124 35.75 -17.94 23.95
CA ASN A 124 36.49 -18.33 25.13
C ASN A 124 37.96 -17.96 24.91
N GLY A 125 38.29 -16.69 25.08
CA GLY A 125 39.66 -16.18 25.06
C GLY A 125 40.37 -16.55 26.36
N GLY A 126 41.15 -17.63 26.31
CA GLY A 126 41.92 -18.13 27.43
C GLY A 126 42.91 -17.11 28.01
N ALA A 127 42.94 -17.06 29.33
CA ALA A 127 43.94 -16.35 30.12
C ALA A 127 45.35 -16.88 29.84
N ARG A 128 46.30 -15.99 29.56
CA ARG A 128 47.74 -16.21 29.75
C ARG A 128 48.51 -14.90 29.87
N GLY A 129 49.20 -14.74 31.01
CA GLY A 129 50.55 -14.18 31.07
C GLY A 129 50.69 -12.67 31.28
N SER A 130 51.01 -12.30 32.52
CA SER A 130 51.64 -11.03 32.89
C SER A 130 53.08 -10.93 32.36
N HIS A 131 53.52 -9.74 31.94
CA HIS A 131 54.83 -9.13 32.28
C HIS A 131 54.89 -7.67 31.79
N GLY A 132 55.60 -6.83 32.57
CA GLY A 132 55.49 -5.37 32.58
C GLY A 132 56.39 -4.61 31.60
N GLY A 133 56.28 -3.27 31.63
CA GLY A 133 57.16 -2.35 30.93
C GLY A 133 56.55 -0.97 30.72
N ARG A 134 57.07 0.04 31.45
CA ARG A 134 56.83 1.48 31.23
C ARG A 134 57.40 1.94 29.88
N ALA A 135 56.74 2.90 29.22
CA ALA A 135 57.38 4.06 28.58
C ALA A 135 56.34 5.08 28.09
N GLU A 136 56.65 6.36 28.30
CA GLU A 136 55.97 7.56 27.80
C GLU A 136 56.11 7.72 26.28
N GLY A 137 55.17 8.45 25.67
CA GLY A 137 55.28 8.89 24.28
C GLY A 137 54.07 9.71 23.84
N ASP A 138 54.18 11.04 23.95
CA ASP A 138 53.38 12.02 23.20
C ASP A 138 53.37 11.69 21.69
N GLN A 139 52.23 11.84 21.02
CA GLN A 139 52.06 12.63 19.79
C GLN A 139 50.67 12.46 19.13
N LEU A 140 49.99 13.60 18.98
CA LEU A 140 49.19 14.05 17.83
C LEU A 140 48.07 13.14 17.27
N HIS A 141 46.83 13.44 17.69
CA HIS A 141 45.63 13.12 16.93
C HIS A 141 45.49 14.06 15.71
N GLN A 142 45.64 13.51 14.51
CA GLN A 142 45.07 14.05 13.28
C GLN A 142 43.67 13.44 13.10
N GLU A 143 42.62 14.23 13.34
CA GLU A 143 41.25 13.88 12.96
C GLU A 143 41.00 14.35 11.53
N THR A 144 41.03 13.42 10.57
CA THR A 144 40.46 13.59 9.24
C THR A 144 38.96 13.29 9.30
N SER A 145 38.16 14.35 9.38
CA SER A 145 36.70 14.32 9.38
C SER A 145 36.15 14.28 7.94
N THR A 146 36.08 13.09 7.34
CA THR A 146 35.33 12.87 6.09
C THR A 146 33.86 12.63 6.44
N THR A 147 33.08 13.71 6.50
CA THR A 147 31.64 13.64 6.74
C THR A 147 30.92 13.39 5.40
N GLN A 148 30.73 12.13 5.01
CA GLN A 148 29.80 11.78 3.94
C GLN A 148 28.37 11.97 4.45
N ARG A 149 27.72 13.03 3.97
CA ARG A 149 26.27 13.25 4.12
C ARG A 149 25.54 12.27 3.20
N ASN A 150 25.12 11.12 3.73
CA ASN A 150 24.05 10.33 3.12
C ASN A 150 22.71 10.96 3.53
N SER A 151 22.13 11.74 2.62
CA SER A 151 20.73 12.14 2.65
C SER A 151 19.87 10.97 2.17
N SER A 152 19.63 10.02 3.05
CA SER A 152 18.53 9.05 2.90
C SER A 152 17.25 9.71 3.43
N PRO A 153 16.09 9.55 2.77
CA PRO A 153 14.82 9.91 3.39
C PRO A 153 14.67 9.17 4.73
N PRO A 154 13.93 9.73 5.70
CA PRO A 154 13.74 9.06 6.98
C PRO A 154 13.13 7.69 6.71
N VAL A 155 13.91 6.65 6.95
CA VAL A 155 13.42 5.28 7.05
C VAL A 155 12.30 5.36 8.07
N ILE A 156 11.05 5.18 7.61
CA ILE A 156 9.92 4.87 8.47
C ILE A 156 10.48 3.87 9.45
N GLY A 157 10.57 4.25 10.72
CA GLY A 157 11.10 3.38 11.76
C GLY A 157 10.41 2.06 11.54
N THR A 158 11.17 1.04 11.17
CA THR A 158 10.66 -0.31 11.01
C THR A 158 10.19 -0.66 12.40
N GLY A 159 8.92 -0.36 12.66
CA GLY A 159 8.20 -0.91 13.79
C GLY A 159 8.54 -2.38 13.73
N LYS A 160 9.21 -2.86 14.78
CA LYS A 160 9.51 -4.29 14.89
C LYS A 160 8.24 -5.02 14.45
N PRO A 161 8.30 -6.06 13.61
CA PRO A 161 7.14 -6.90 13.37
C PRO A 161 6.72 -7.45 14.74
N GLN A 162 5.78 -6.76 15.39
CA GLN A 162 5.33 -7.04 16.72
C GLN A 162 4.15 -7.97 16.54
N LYS A 163 4.47 -9.27 16.65
CA LYS A 163 3.58 -10.40 16.86
C LYS A 163 2.09 -10.03 16.91
N GLN A 164 1.44 -9.95 15.75
CA GLN A 164 0.10 -10.50 15.65
C GLN A 164 0.27 -12.02 15.56
N ALA A 165 0.32 -12.65 16.72
CA ALA A 165 -0.23 -13.98 16.81
C ALA A 165 -1.72 -13.79 16.52
N THR A 166 -2.13 -14.17 15.32
CA THR A 166 -3.54 -14.51 15.07
C THR A 166 -4.00 -15.37 16.25
N SER A 167 -5.13 -15.03 16.85
CA SER A 167 -5.71 -15.79 17.96
C SER A 167 -6.27 -17.15 17.53
N ASN A 168 -5.81 -17.68 16.40
CA ASN A 168 -6.01 -19.05 15.96
C ASN A 168 -4.64 -19.74 16.05
N GLY A 169 -4.59 -20.88 16.75
CA GLY A 169 -3.38 -21.51 17.28
C GLY A 169 -2.13 -21.47 16.40
N GLN A 170 -0.98 -21.33 17.06
CA GLN A 170 0.36 -21.46 16.49
C GLN A 170 0.47 -22.66 15.53
N GLN A 171 0.26 -22.42 14.24
CA GLN A 171 0.78 -23.27 13.19
C GLN A 171 2.00 -22.56 12.62
N SER A 172 3.14 -23.23 12.67
CA SER A 172 4.36 -22.75 12.04
C SER A 172 4.13 -22.72 10.53
N PHE A 173 4.03 -21.53 9.93
CA PHE A 173 4.10 -21.38 8.48
C PHE A 173 5.44 -21.93 7.99
N SER A 174 5.39 -23.04 7.25
CA SER A 174 6.56 -23.62 6.60
C SER A 174 6.56 -23.19 5.14
N ILE A 175 7.61 -22.49 4.73
CA ILE A 175 7.81 -22.13 3.32
C ILE A 175 7.96 -23.42 2.51
N PRO A 176 7.19 -23.59 1.41
CA PRO A 176 7.30 -24.78 0.57
C PRO A 176 8.66 -24.87 -0.11
N THR A 177 9.02 -26.05 -0.61
CA THR A 177 10.32 -26.29 -1.27
C THR A 177 10.14 -26.90 -2.65
N GLY A 178 11.17 -26.82 -3.50
CA GLY A 178 11.12 -27.39 -4.85
C GLY A 178 10.06 -26.71 -5.73
N LYS A 179 9.28 -27.50 -6.47
CA LYS A 179 8.27 -26.97 -7.42
C LYS A 179 7.13 -26.19 -6.74
N GLU A 180 6.81 -26.53 -5.50
CA GLU A 180 5.79 -25.79 -4.75
C GLU A 180 6.26 -24.39 -4.39
N LEU A 181 7.57 -24.19 -4.17
CA LEU A 181 8.16 -22.86 -3.98
C LEU A 181 7.99 -21.98 -5.22
N ASP A 182 8.16 -22.55 -6.42
CA ASP A 182 7.97 -21.83 -7.67
C ASP A 182 6.52 -21.35 -7.80
N ALA A 183 5.55 -22.24 -7.57
CA ALA A 183 4.13 -21.89 -7.56
C ALA A 183 3.81 -20.81 -6.52
N TYR A 184 4.36 -20.94 -5.32
CA TYR A 184 4.14 -20.01 -4.21
C TYR A 184 4.59 -18.59 -4.56
N ILE A 185 5.83 -18.45 -5.05
CA ILE A 185 6.41 -17.17 -5.48
C ILE A 185 5.65 -16.58 -6.69
N GLN A 186 5.40 -17.40 -7.72
CA GLN A 186 4.74 -16.95 -8.94
C GLN A 186 3.30 -16.50 -8.69
N CYS A 187 2.52 -17.23 -7.89
CA CYS A 187 1.13 -16.90 -7.62
C CYS A 187 0.99 -15.64 -6.76
N MET A 188 1.87 -15.44 -5.77
CA MET A 188 1.89 -14.19 -5.01
C MET A 188 2.25 -13.00 -5.88
N PHE A 189 3.19 -13.15 -6.82
CA PHE A 189 3.52 -12.10 -7.78
C PHE A 189 2.34 -11.79 -8.70
N ALA A 190 1.70 -12.82 -9.26
CA ALA A 190 0.53 -12.65 -10.12
C ALA A 190 -0.64 -11.97 -9.37
N PHE A 191 -0.92 -12.39 -8.14
CA PHE A 191 -1.92 -11.76 -7.28
C PHE A 191 -1.59 -10.28 -7.02
N ALA A 192 -0.34 -9.98 -6.65
CA ALA A 192 0.10 -8.61 -6.44
C ALA A 192 -0.05 -7.75 -7.70
N LEU A 193 0.27 -8.29 -8.88
CA LEU A 193 0.16 -7.58 -10.16
C LEU A 193 -1.30 -7.27 -10.51
N VAL A 194 -2.21 -8.25 -10.32
CA VAL A 194 -3.65 -8.08 -10.53
C VAL A 194 -4.22 -6.97 -9.64
N TRP A 195 -3.81 -6.89 -8.37
CA TRP A 195 -4.32 -5.90 -7.41
C TRP A 195 -3.52 -4.59 -7.37
N THR A 196 -2.50 -4.43 -8.21
CA THR A 196 -1.71 -3.19 -8.34
C THR A 196 -1.90 -2.56 -9.72
N ILE A 197 -1.27 -3.10 -10.76
CA ILE A 197 -1.41 -2.60 -12.14
C ILE A 197 -2.83 -2.86 -12.64
N GLY A 198 -3.34 -4.08 -12.49
CA GLY A 198 -4.72 -4.42 -12.84
C GLY A 198 -5.77 -3.87 -11.85
N GLY A 199 -5.33 -3.30 -10.72
CA GLY A 199 -6.20 -2.87 -9.64
C GLY A 199 -6.77 -1.46 -9.83
N THR A 200 -6.17 -0.64 -10.70
CA THR A 200 -6.49 0.78 -10.87
C THR A 200 -7.53 1.06 -11.95
N ILE A 201 -7.91 0.06 -12.73
CA ILE A 201 -8.85 0.16 -13.85
C ILE A 201 -10.31 -0.07 -13.42
N ASP A 202 -11.24 0.39 -14.25
CA ASP A 202 -12.67 0.19 -14.09
C ASP A 202 -13.13 -1.24 -14.43
N LEU A 203 -14.42 -1.52 -14.27
CA LEU A 203 -14.97 -2.87 -14.43
C LEU A 203 -14.80 -3.41 -15.86
N GLU A 204 -15.01 -2.58 -16.88
CA GLU A 204 -14.80 -2.97 -18.28
C GLU A 204 -13.32 -3.28 -18.54
N GLY A 205 -12.41 -2.44 -18.05
CA GLY A 205 -10.98 -2.70 -18.11
C GLY A 205 -10.57 -4.01 -17.43
N ARG A 206 -11.18 -4.36 -16.29
CA ARG A 206 -10.90 -5.63 -15.59
C ARG A 206 -11.25 -6.86 -16.42
N LEU A 207 -12.35 -6.83 -17.17
CA LEU A 207 -12.74 -7.92 -18.05
C LEU A 207 -11.74 -8.12 -19.20
N LEU A 208 -11.26 -7.01 -19.77
CA LEU A 208 -10.23 -7.04 -20.82
C LEU A 208 -8.87 -7.49 -20.26
N PHE A 209 -8.50 -6.98 -19.09
CA PHE A 209 -7.24 -7.31 -18.42
C PHE A 209 -7.19 -8.77 -18.00
N ASP A 210 -8.29 -9.35 -17.52
CA ASP A 210 -8.39 -10.79 -17.21
C ASP A 210 -7.99 -11.66 -18.41
N GLN A 211 -8.58 -11.41 -19.58
CA GLN A 211 -8.30 -12.16 -20.79
C GLN A 211 -6.83 -12.00 -21.21
N PHE A 212 -6.37 -10.75 -21.31
CA PHE A 212 -4.99 -10.43 -21.67
C PHE A 212 -3.97 -11.08 -20.70
N PHE A 213 -4.22 -10.96 -19.41
CA PHE A 213 -3.29 -11.45 -18.38
C PHE A 213 -3.21 -12.97 -18.36
N ARG A 214 -4.33 -13.66 -18.57
CA ARG A 214 -4.35 -15.12 -18.74
C ARG A 214 -3.57 -15.57 -19.98
N SER A 215 -3.79 -14.91 -21.13
CA SER A 215 -3.01 -15.18 -22.35
C SER A 215 -1.52 -14.91 -22.17
N LEU A 216 -1.16 -13.85 -21.44
CA LEU A 216 0.23 -13.54 -21.10
C LEU A 216 0.85 -14.66 -20.27
N LEU A 217 0.20 -15.06 -19.16
CA LEU A 217 0.65 -16.16 -18.29
C LEU A 217 0.74 -17.52 -19.01
N ALA A 218 -0.12 -17.76 -19.99
CA ALA A 218 -0.13 -18.97 -20.82
C ALA A 218 0.93 -18.95 -21.95
N HIS A 219 1.65 -17.84 -22.13
CA HIS A 219 2.65 -17.63 -23.19
C HIS A 219 2.04 -17.75 -24.60
N GLU A 220 0.80 -17.29 -24.76
CA GLU A 220 0.15 -17.31 -26.07
C GLU A 220 0.81 -16.31 -27.03
N GLU A 221 1.03 -16.72 -28.29
CA GLU A 221 1.62 -15.84 -29.31
C GLU A 221 0.71 -14.65 -29.62
N ASN A 222 -0.61 -14.86 -29.58
CA ASN A 222 -1.61 -13.83 -29.80
C ASN A 222 -2.24 -13.44 -28.46
N LEU A 223 -1.75 -12.36 -27.87
CA LEU A 223 -2.28 -11.81 -26.61
C LEU A 223 -3.62 -11.07 -26.78
N GLY A 224 -4.21 -11.07 -27.98
CA GLY A 224 -5.40 -10.28 -28.30
C GLY A 224 -5.16 -8.76 -28.33
N PHE A 225 -3.90 -8.33 -28.13
CA PHE A 225 -3.52 -6.93 -28.04
C PHE A 225 -2.13 -6.68 -28.63
N ASN A 226 -1.98 -5.54 -29.33
CA ASN A 226 -0.70 -5.11 -29.87
C ASN A 226 0.01 -4.15 -28.89
N LEU A 227 1.08 -4.64 -28.27
CA LEU A 227 1.93 -3.86 -27.35
C LEU A 227 2.56 -2.62 -28.00
N GLY A 228 2.59 -2.57 -29.33
CA GLY A 228 3.18 -1.50 -30.12
C GLY A 228 4.71 -1.55 -30.12
N PRO A 229 5.36 -0.52 -30.69
CA PRO A 229 6.81 -0.48 -30.77
C PRO A 229 7.45 -0.34 -29.39
N GLY A 230 8.66 -0.88 -29.26
CA GLY A 230 9.53 -0.72 -28.09
C GLY A 230 9.32 -1.74 -26.97
N ILE A 231 8.39 -2.69 -27.12
CA ILE A 231 8.22 -3.82 -26.19
C ILE A 231 8.39 -5.11 -26.98
N ASP A 232 9.53 -5.77 -26.79
CA ASP A 232 9.81 -7.10 -27.33
C ASP A 232 9.67 -8.12 -26.19
N LEU A 233 8.64 -8.96 -26.29
CA LEU A 233 8.33 -9.95 -25.27
C LEU A 233 9.31 -11.12 -25.36
N GLN A 234 10.35 -11.09 -24.55
CA GLN A 234 11.22 -12.24 -24.36
C GLN A 234 10.52 -13.25 -23.46
N VAL A 235 9.90 -14.27 -24.08
CA VAL A 235 9.20 -15.34 -23.37
C VAL A 235 10.18 -16.02 -22.41
N PRO A 236 9.85 -16.08 -21.11
CA PRO A 236 10.76 -16.66 -20.13
C PRO A 236 10.88 -18.18 -20.29
N ASN A 237 12.01 -18.73 -19.87
CA ASN A 237 12.28 -20.18 -19.87
C ASN A 237 11.70 -20.91 -18.63
N TRP A 238 10.62 -20.39 -18.07
CA TRP A 238 9.82 -21.02 -17.02
C TRP A 238 8.35 -20.99 -17.44
N LYS A 239 7.52 -21.86 -16.87
CA LYS A 239 6.07 -21.84 -17.11
C LYS A 239 5.37 -21.42 -15.82
N PHE A 240 4.29 -20.67 -15.94
CA PHE A 240 3.45 -20.35 -14.80
C PHE A 240 2.87 -21.63 -14.21
N THR A 241 3.23 -21.92 -12.96
CA THR A 241 3.09 -23.27 -12.38
C THR A 241 1.65 -23.63 -12.06
N LEU A 242 0.87 -22.64 -11.62
CA LEU A 242 -0.52 -22.82 -11.20
C LEU A 242 -1.41 -21.74 -11.83
N PRO A 243 -2.03 -22.00 -12.99
CA PRO A 243 -2.92 -21.05 -13.66
C PRO A 243 -4.16 -20.73 -12.80
N PHE A 244 -4.71 -19.54 -13.00
CA PHE A 244 -6.00 -19.17 -12.40
C PHE A 244 -7.11 -20.12 -12.87
N PRO A 245 -8.12 -20.41 -12.03
CA PRO A 245 -9.27 -21.22 -12.42
C PRO A 245 -9.97 -20.66 -13.67
N GLU A 246 -10.52 -21.55 -14.50
CA GLU A 246 -11.21 -21.17 -15.76
C GLU A 246 -12.55 -20.47 -15.50
N ASP A 247 -13.23 -20.83 -14.42
CA ASP A 247 -14.46 -20.17 -14.00
C ASP A 247 -14.16 -18.77 -13.46
N GLY A 248 -14.90 -17.77 -13.90
CA GLY A 248 -14.75 -16.39 -13.41
C GLY A 248 -13.44 -15.70 -13.85
N SER A 249 -13.20 -14.53 -13.27
CA SER A 249 -12.05 -13.67 -13.58
C SER A 249 -10.91 -13.85 -12.57
N VAL A 250 -9.71 -13.39 -12.90
CA VAL A 250 -8.57 -13.32 -11.98
C VAL A 250 -8.87 -12.50 -10.71
N TYR A 251 -9.88 -11.63 -10.75
CA TYR A 251 -10.32 -10.83 -9.59
C TYR A 251 -11.27 -11.61 -8.66
N ASP A 252 -11.78 -12.77 -9.06
CA ASP A 252 -12.68 -13.62 -8.26
C ASP A 252 -11.95 -14.55 -7.28
N TYR A 253 -10.62 -14.55 -7.36
CA TYR A 253 -9.76 -15.43 -6.56
C TYR A 253 -8.75 -14.66 -5.72
N PHE A 254 -8.38 -15.25 -4.59
CA PHE A 254 -7.19 -14.93 -3.81
C PHE A 254 -6.27 -16.16 -3.77
N PHE A 255 -4.99 -15.93 -3.55
CA PHE A 255 -4.04 -17.01 -3.37
C PHE A 255 -4.02 -17.44 -1.91
N ASP A 256 -4.47 -18.66 -1.63
CA ASP A 256 -4.41 -19.27 -0.31
C ASP A 256 -3.01 -19.86 -0.11
N LYS A 257 -2.20 -19.20 0.71
CA LYS A 257 -0.83 -19.61 1.01
C LYS A 257 -0.75 -20.98 1.68
N GLU A 258 -1.74 -21.35 2.49
CA GLU A 258 -1.74 -22.64 3.21
C GLU A 258 -2.09 -23.78 2.26
N ALA A 259 -3.09 -23.56 1.39
CA ALA A 259 -3.49 -24.54 0.39
C ALA A 259 -2.56 -24.57 -0.85
N ILE A 260 -1.73 -23.53 -1.03
CA ILE A 260 -0.94 -23.27 -2.25
C ILE A 260 -1.86 -23.35 -3.49
N ASP A 261 -3.00 -22.67 -3.40
CA ASP A 261 -4.07 -22.79 -4.40
C ASP A 261 -4.90 -21.50 -4.53
N TRP A 262 -5.53 -21.32 -5.70
CA TRP A 262 -6.46 -20.22 -5.93
C TRP A 262 -7.82 -20.53 -5.30
N ARG A 263 -8.25 -19.70 -4.35
CA ARG A 263 -9.53 -19.85 -3.67
C ARG A 263 -10.44 -18.67 -3.95
N PRO A 264 -11.75 -18.91 -4.18
CA PRO A 264 -12.68 -17.82 -4.44
C PRO A 264 -12.92 -17.02 -3.15
N TRP A 265 -13.07 -15.70 -3.28
CA TRP A 265 -13.21 -14.77 -2.15
C TRP A 265 -14.35 -15.10 -1.18
N PHE A 266 -15.43 -15.75 -1.66
CA PHE A 266 -16.53 -16.13 -0.78
C PHE A 266 -16.13 -17.09 0.34
N ARG A 267 -14.99 -17.78 0.21
CA ARG A 267 -14.47 -18.70 1.24
C ARG A 267 -14.07 -17.98 2.54
N ILE A 268 -13.68 -16.72 2.45
CA ILE A 268 -13.29 -15.90 3.59
C ILE A 268 -14.40 -14.90 3.99
N LEU A 269 -15.59 -15.00 3.40
CA LEU A 269 -16.73 -14.20 3.81
C LEU A 269 -17.33 -14.72 5.11
N ASN A 270 -17.47 -13.81 6.08
CA ASN A 270 -18.26 -14.07 7.27
C ASN A 270 -19.73 -13.73 6.98
N ASN A 271 -20.53 -14.73 6.59
CA ASN A 271 -21.95 -14.58 6.26
C ASN A 271 -22.86 -14.49 7.49
N ALA A 272 -22.38 -13.93 8.61
CA ALA A 272 -23.22 -13.68 9.76
C ALA A 272 -24.34 -12.70 9.40
N SER A 273 -25.59 -13.06 9.69
CA SER A 273 -26.73 -12.17 9.47
C SER A 273 -26.55 -10.87 10.27
N PRO A 274 -26.93 -9.70 9.73
CA PRO A 274 -26.83 -8.45 10.46
C PRO A 274 -27.63 -8.52 11.77
N ASN A 275 -27.08 -7.95 12.85
CA ASN A 275 -27.76 -7.89 14.13
C ASN A 275 -29.09 -7.14 13.97
N THR A 276 -30.22 -7.76 14.34
CA THR A 276 -31.57 -7.18 14.25
C THR A 276 -31.72 -5.86 15.02
N GLU A 277 -30.86 -5.62 16.00
CA GLU A 277 -30.84 -4.39 16.80
C GLU A 277 -30.00 -3.25 16.19
N ALA A 278 -29.10 -3.55 15.24
CA ALA A 278 -28.19 -2.57 14.63
C ALA A 278 -28.95 -1.38 14.00
N ALA A 279 -28.32 -0.21 13.95
CA ALA A 279 -28.89 0.90 13.19
C ALA A 279 -28.75 0.63 11.68
N PHE A 280 -29.66 1.15 10.86
CA PHE A 280 -29.65 0.93 9.41
C PHE A 280 -28.30 1.29 8.75
N HIS A 281 -27.67 2.37 9.20
CA HIS A 281 -26.38 2.85 8.67
C HIS A 281 -25.16 2.01 9.12
N GLU A 282 -25.35 1.04 10.01
CA GLU A 282 -24.31 0.12 10.51
C GLU A 282 -24.39 -1.25 9.83
N ILE A 283 -25.42 -1.51 9.03
CA ILE A 283 -25.60 -2.78 8.35
C ILE A 283 -24.58 -2.89 7.22
N LEU A 284 -23.60 -3.77 7.41
CA LEU A 284 -22.72 -4.22 6.35
C LEU A 284 -23.22 -5.58 5.87
N VAL A 285 -23.65 -5.66 4.62
CA VAL A 285 -23.95 -6.94 3.97
C VAL A 285 -22.63 -7.55 3.48
N PRO A 286 -22.26 -8.75 3.95
CA PRO A 286 -21.07 -9.43 3.47
C PRO A 286 -21.21 -9.76 1.97
N THR A 287 -20.35 -9.15 1.16
CA THR A 287 -20.24 -9.43 -0.29
C THR A 287 -18.80 -9.80 -0.64
N THR A 288 -18.58 -10.41 -1.81
CA THR A 288 -17.24 -10.70 -2.36
C THR A 288 -16.30 -9.50 -2.27
N ASP A 289 -16.80 -8.28 -2.53
CA ASP A 289 -16.05 -7.04 -2.40
C ASP A 289 -15.63 -6.72 -0.96
N THR A 290 -16.50 -7.03 0.00
CA THR A 290 -16.17 -6.90 1.42
C THR A 290 -14.99 -7.80 1.79
N ALA A 291 -14.94 -9.05 1.30
CA ALA A 291 -13.78 -9.93 1.51
C ALA A 291 -12.51 -9.38 0.84
N ARG A 292 -12.59 -9.04 -0.45
CA ARG A 292 -11.47 -8.50 -1.25
C ARG A 292 -10.81 -7.31 -0.58
N TYR A 293 -11.59 -6.26 -0.35
CA TYR A 293 -11.06 -4.99 0.13
C TYR A 293 -10.67 -5.05 1.60
N SER A 294 -11.33 -5.88 2.42
CA SER A 294 -10.89 -6.10 3.80
C SER A 294 -9.55 -6.85 3.86
N PHE A 295 -9.32 -7.83 2.99
CA PHE A 295 -8.04 -8.54 2.89
C PHE A 295 -6.92 -7.59 2.45
N LEU A 296 -7.14 -6.84 1.37
CA LEU A 296 -6.14 -5.89 0.87
C LEU A 296 -5.84 -4.78 1.89
N LEU A 297 -6.86 -4.25 2.57
CA LEU A 297 -6.67 -3.34 3.71
C LEU A 297 -5.82 -3.96 4.81
N ASP A 298 -6.08 -5.21 5.16
CA ASP A 298 -5.35 -5.91 6.22
C ASP A 298 -3.86 -6.06 5.88
N VAL A 299 -3.56 -6.53 4.67
CA VAL A 299 -2.17 -6.66 4.20
C VAL A 299 -1.45 -5.31 4.26
N MET A 300 -2.07 -4.23 3.77
CA MET A 300 -1.43 -2.92 3.74
C MET A 300 -1.27 -2.29 5.13
N ILE A 301 -2.28 -2.42 6.02
CA ILE A 301 -2.22 -1.88 7.38
C ILE A 301 -1.18 -2.62 8.23
N THR A 302 -1.17 -3.95 8.17
CA THR A 302 -0.24 -4.77 8.96
C THR A 302 1.22 -4.56 8.55
N HIS A 303 1.47 -4.14 7.31
CA HIS A 303 2.80 -3.88 6.75
C HIS A 303 3.17 -2.38 6.69
N GLY A 304 2.35 -1.50 7.25
CA GLY A 304 2.64 -0.06 7.31
C GLY A 304 2.66 0.65 5.95
N LYS A 305 1.99 0.12 4.92
CA LYS A 305 1.93 0.69 3.58
C LYS A 305 0.66 1.52 3.39
N HIS A 306 0.76 2.75 2.90
CA HIS A 306 -0.41 3.60 2.69
C HIS A 306 -1.28 3.09 1.53
N ILE A 307 -2.60 3.12 1.70
CA ILE A 307 -3.57 2.65 0.69
C ILE A 307 -4.67 3.68 0.47
N LEU A 308 -5.05 3.88 -0.80
CA LEU A 308 -6.14 4.76 -1.20
C LEU A 308 -7.12 3.99 -2.09
N PHE A 309 -8.40 4.06 -1.74
CA PHE A 309 -9.48 3.52 -2.56
C PHE A 309 -10.14 4.60 -3.43
N GLY A 310 -10.12 4.38 -4.74
CA GLY A 310 -10.88 5.15 -5.73
C GLY A 310 -12.19 4.49 -6.09
N GLY A 311 -13.21 5.25 -6.46
CA GLY A 311 -14.43 4.70 -7.06
C GLY A 311 -15.65 5.58 -6.88
N SER A 312 -16.72 5.33 -7.63
CA SER A 312 -17.94 6.14 -7.61
C SER A 312 -18.54 6.29 -6.21
N THR A 313 -19.32 7.34 -5.96
CA THR A 313 -20.05 7.47 -4.70
C THR A 313 -21.02 6.30 -4.53
N GLY A 314 -21.14 5.77 -3.30
CA GLY A 314 -22.06 4.66 -3.02
C GLY A 314 -21.47 3.24 -3.14
N THR A 315 -20.21 3.08 -3.57
CA THR A 315 -19.56 1.76 -3.71
C THR A 315 -19.03 1.15 -2.40
N GLY A 316 -19.49 1.61 -1.24
CA GLY A 316 -19.11 1.02 0.06
C GLY A 316 -17.71 1.36 0.61
N LYS A 317 -16.88 2.15 -0.10
CA LYS A 317 -15.49 2.50 0.30
C LYS A 317 -15.35 2.90 1.77
N THR A 318 -16.08 3.94 2.19
CA THR A 318 -16.08 4.45 3.57
C THR A 318 -16.49 3.38 4.57
N LEU A 319 -17.46 2.53 4.21
CA LEU A 319 -17.97 1.49 5.06
C LEU A 319 -16.94 0.37 5.26
N TYR A 320 -16.28 -0.08 4.20
CA TYR A 320 -15.23 -1.11 4.27
C TYR A 320 -14.09 -0.67 5.18
N ILE A 321 -13.59 0.55 4.98
CA ILE A 321 -12.49 1.10 5.78
C ILE A 321 -12.90 1.26 7.24
N LYS A 322 -14.03 1.93 7.52
CA LYS A 322 -14.48 2.16 8.89
C LYS A 322 -14.75 0.86 9.64
N ASN A 323 -15.31 -0.14 8.97
CA ASN A 323 -15.53 -1.47 9.55
C ASN A 323 -14.20 -2.13 9.93
N LYS A 324 -13.22 -2.13 9.01
CA LYS A 324 -11.89 -2.68 9.28
C LYS A 324 -11.21 -1.97 10.45
N LEU A 325 -11.23 -0.63 10.49
CA LEU A 325 -10.60 0.15 11.56
C LEU A 325 -11.26 -0.01 12.93
N SER A 326 -12.58 -0.23 12.96
CA SER A 326 -13.35 -0.29 14.22
C SER A 326 -13.45 -1.69 14.81
N ALA A 327 -13.59 -2.71 13.95
CA ALA A 327 -13.89 -4.08 14.35
C ALA A 327 -12.85 -5.11 13.85
N GLY A 328 -12.06 -4.77 12.82
CA GLY A 328 -11.16 -5.72 12.16
C GLY A 328 -9.67 -5.56 12.48
N LEU A 329 -9.28 -4.59 13.32
CA LEU A 329 -7.90 -4.40 13.79
C LEU A 329 -7.80 -4.64 15.29
N ASP A 330 -6.65 -5.16 15.72
CA ASP A 330 -6.33 -5.34 17.13
C ASP A 330 -6.14 -3.98 17.82
N ARG A 331 -7.05 -3.64 18.73
CA ARG A 331 -7.04 -2.37 19.48
C ARG A 331 -5.85 -2.22 20.44
N SER A 332 -5.13 -3.31 20.73
CA SER A 332 -3.89 -3.24 21.51
C SER A 332 -2.69 -2.78 20.67
N LEU A 333 -2.77 -2.88 19.35
CA LEU A 333 -1.71 -2.53 18.40
C LEU A 333 -2.07 -1.31 17.56
N TYR A 334 -3.36 -1.08 17.30
CA TYR A 334 -3.83 -0.03 16.42
C TYR A 334 -4.80 0.91 17.11
N THR A 335 -4.56 2.20 16.90
CA THR A 335 -5.51 3.29 17.14
C THR A 335 -5.92 3.88 15.79
N ASN A 336 -7.01 4.65 15.76
CA ASN A 336 -7.43 5.29 14.52
C ASN A 336 -7.95 6.72 14.72
N VAL A 337 -7.85 7.49 13.65
CA VAL A 337 -8.44 8.82 13.50
C VAL A 337 -9.18 8.83 12.18
N CYS A 338 -10.44 9.24 12.17
CA CYS A 338 -11.24 9.35 10.94
C CYS A 338 -11.60 10.81 10.72
N SER A 339 -11.34 11.32 9.52
CA SER A 339 -11.75 12.65 9.08
C SER A 339 -12.33 12.58 7.68
N THR A 340 -13.44 13.28 7.44
CA THR A 340 -14.05 13.38 6.10
C THR A 340 -13.84 14.81 5.61
N PHE A 341 -13.20 14.93 4.44
CA PHE A 341 -12.92 16.23 3.86
C PHE A 341 -14.16 16.83 3.19
N SER A 342 -14.18 18.16 3.17
CA SER A 342 -15.21 18.96 2.53
C SER A 342 -14.58 20.14 1.81
N ALA A 343 -15.36 20.86 1.00
CA ALA A 343 -14.90 22.06 0.32
C ALA A 343 -14.35 23.14 1.28
N GLN A 344 -14.71 23.10 2.56
CA GLN A 344 -14.28 24.06 3.59
C GLN A 344 -13.21 23.51 4.55
N THR A 345 -12.74 22.28 4.33
CA THR A 345 -11.69 21.70 5.16
C THR A 345 -10.40 22.49 5.01
N ASP A 346 -9.85 22.94 6.12
CA ASP A 346 -8.61 23.72 6.17
C ASP A 346 -7.44 22.91 6.73
N ALA A 347 -6.21 23.23 6.30
CA ALA A 347 -5.01 22.54 6.74
C ALA A 347 -4.84 22.60 8.27
N ASN A 348 -5.20 23.73 8.88
CA ASN A 348 -5.03 23.89 10.31
C ASN A 348 -5.93 22.95 11.11
N GLN A 349 -7.16 22.76 10.65
CA GLN A 349 -8.12 21.85 11.27
C GLN A 349 -7.62 20.41 11.23
N ILE A 350 -7.02 19.98 10.10
CA ILE A 350 -6.48 18.62 9.95
C ILE A 350 -5.26 18.42 10.85
N GLN A 351 -4.38 19.41 10.91
CA GLN A 351 -3.26 19.40 11.85
C GLN A 351 -3.75 19.26 13.29
N ASP A 352 -4.76 20.04 13.71
CA ASP A 352 -5.30 20.01 15.07
C ASP A 352 -5.94 18.67 15.41
N ILE A 353 -6.71 18.09 14.48
CA ILE A 353 -7.34 16.78 14.64
C ILE A 353 -6.28 15.70 14.87
N ILE A 354 -5.23 15.69 14.05
CA ILE A 354 -4.16 14.69 14.15
C ILE A 354 -3.33 14.92 15.40
N ASP A 355 -2.85 16.15 15.64
CA ASP A 355 -2.03 16.49 16.80
C ASP A 355 -2.77 16.23 18.13
N SER A 356 -4.09 16.39 18.19
CA SER A 356 -4.90 16.08 19.38
C SER A 356 -4.89 14.60 19.80
N LYS A 357 -4.44 13.71 18.89
CA LYS A 357 -4.35 12.26 19.10
C LYS A 357 -2.91 11.77 19.25
N MET A 358 -1.94 12.68 19.20
CA MET A 358 -0.53 12.36 19.31
C MET A 358 0.02 12.80 20.67
N ASP A 359 0.63 11.86 21.39
CA ASP A 359 1.31 12.12 22.64
C ASP A 359 2.75 12.55 22.39
N LYS A 360 3.24 13.48 23.22
CA LYS A 360 4.65 13.89 23.20
C LYS A 360 5.51 12.77 23.77
N ARG A 361 6.38 12.18 22.95
CA ARG A 361 7.31 11.13 23.38
C ARG A 361 8.61 11.71 23.90
N LYS A 362 9.22 12.60 23.12
CA LYS A 362 10.44 13.35 23.46
C LYS A 362 10.42 14.69 22.76
N LYS A 363 11.43 15.54 23.00
CA LYS A 363 11.50 16.87 22.37
C LYS A 363 11.42 16.73 20.84
N GLY A 364 10.40 17.35 20.24
CA GLY A 364 10.17 17.35 18.80
C GLY A 364 9.61 16.05 18.20
N VAL A 365 9.31 15.03 18.99
CA VAL A 365 8.77 13.74 18.49
C VAL A 365 7.47 13.39 19.19
N TYR A 366 6.45 13.15 18.37
CA TYR A 366 5.08 12.85 18.79
C TYR A 366 4.59 11.58 18.09
N GLY A 367 3.65 10.88 18.70
CA GLY A 367 3.04 9.69 18.12
C GLY A 367 1.94 9.16 19.01
N PRO A 368 1.21 8.13 18.59
CA PRO A 368 0.18 7.50 19.43
C PRO A 368 0.80 6.84 20.67
N PRO A 369 -0.04 6.33 21.60
CA PRO A 369 0.42 5.59 22.77
C PRO A 369 1.51 4.58 22.42
N PHE A 370 2.54 4.51 23.27
CA PHE A 370 3.75 3.74 22.98
C PHE A 370 3.43 2.27 22.67
N GLY A 371 3.97 1.76 21.56
CA GLY A 371 3.72 0.39 21.10
C GLY A 371 2.48 0.23 20.22
N THR A 372 1.76 1.31 19.91
CA THR A 372 0.64 1.31 18.96
C THR A 372 0.99 2.09 17.69
N CYS A 373 0.31 1.76 16.59
CA CYS A 373 0.29 2.52 15.35
C CYS A 373 -1.05 3.23 15.20
N CYS A 374 -1.06 4.48 14.74
CA CYS A 374 -2.29 5.24 14.47
C CYS A 374 -2.61 5.24 12.98
N VAL A 375 -3.72 4.60 12.61
CA VAL A 375 -4.24 4.63 11.24
C VAL A 375 -5.15 5.85 11.06
N ILE A 376 -4.71 6.80 10.26
CA ILE A 376 -5.43 8.02 9.93
C ILE A 376 -6.20 7.78 8.63
N PHE A 377 -7.51 7.67 8.76
CA PHE A 377 -8.43 7.57 7.63
C PHE A 377 -8.93 8.94 7.19
N ILE A 378 -8.66 9.29 5.93
CA ILE A 378 -9.17 10.49 5.27
C ILE A 378 -10.17 10.09 4.19
N ASP A 379 -11.44 10.42 4.41
CA ASP A 379 -12.51 10.23 3.44
C ASP A 379 -12.68 11.45 2.55
N ASP A 380 -13.11 11.24 1.31
CA ASP A 380 -13.27 12.27 0.28
C ASP A 380 -12.04 13.20 0.13
N VAL A 381 -10.83 12.62 0.05
CA VAL A 381 -9.57 13.39 0.10
C VAL A 381 -9.45 14.50 -0.96
N ASN A 382 -10.23 14.41 -2.05
CA ASN A 382 -10.26 15.37 -3.16
C ASN A 382 -11.41 16.38 -3.12
N MET A 383 -12.10 16.50 -2.00
CA MET A 383 -13.12 17.53 -1.78
C MET A 383 -12.64 18.93 -1.40
N PRO A 384 -11.47 19.16 -0.74
CA PRO A 384 -11.05 20.51 -0.39
C PRO A 384 -10.99 21.45 -1.59
N ALA A 385 -11.46 22.69 -1.42
CA ALA A 385 -11.39 23.67 -2.49
C ALA A 385 -9.92 24.06 -2.75
N PRO A 386 -9.50 24.15 -4.02
CA PRO A 386 -8.18 24.67 -4.34
C PRO A 386 -8.09 26.16 -3.99
N ASP A 387 -6.91 26.61 -3.61
CA ASP A 387 -6.60 28.03 -3.49
C ASP A 387 -6.51 28.72 -4.86
N ALA A 388 -6.18 30.02 -4.85
CA ALA A 388 -6.04 30.81 -6.07
C ALA A 388 -4.95 30.30 -7.04
N TYR A 389 -4.07 29.40 -6.60
CA TYR A 389 -2.97 28.82 -7.36
C TYR A 389 -3.20 27.34 -7.68
N GLY A 390 -4.38 26.79 -7.35
CA GLY A 390 -4.73 25.39 -7.62
C GLY A 390 -4.27 24.39 -6.56
N SER A 391 -3.60 24.86 -5.49
CA SER A 391 -3.11 23.98 -4.42
C SER A 391 -4.25 23.65 -3.44
N GLN A 392 -4.20 22.48 -2.81
CA GLN A 392 -5.17 22.07 -1.78
C GLN A 392 -4.42 21.97 -0.45
N PRO A 393 -4.39 23.03 0.39
CA PRO A 393 -3.56 23.07 1.59
C PRO A 393 -3.71 21.88 2.55
N PRO A 394 -4.92 21.31 2.81
CA PRO A 394 -5.05 20.12 3.62
C PRO A 394 -4.31 18.91 3.04
N VAL A 395 -4.35 18.72 1.73
CA VAL A 395 -3.68 17.61 1.03
C VAL A 395 -2.17 17.82 1.04
N GLU A 396 -1.71 19.05 0.79
CA GLU A 396 -0.27 19.39 0.81
C GLU A 396 0.34 19.25 2.22
N LEU A 397 -0.41 19.52 3.28
CA LEU A 397 0.02 19.23 4.65
C LEU A 397 0.24 17.72 4.87
N LEU A 398 -0.70 16.89 4.41
CA LEU A 398 -0.55 15.44 4.52
C LEU A 398 0.64 14.93 3.69
N ARG A 399 0.84 15.50 2.49
CA ARG A 399 2.02 15.21 1.66
C ARG A 399 3.32 15.59 2.36
N GLN A 400 3.36 16.76 3.02
CA GLN A 400 4.52 17.18 3.80
C GLN A 400 4.90 16.14 4.86
N TRP A 401 3.91 15.54 5.53
CA TRP A 401 4.21 14.45 6.45
C TRP A 401 4.74 13.20 5.71
N MET A 402 4.17 12.82 4.57
CA MET A 402 4.64 11.64 3.82
C MET A 402 6.08 11.79 3.32
N ASP A 403 6.49 13.01 2.96
CA ASP A 403 7.84 13.31 2.49
C ASP A 403 8.85 13.50 3.64
N HIS A 404 8.43 14.09 4.76
CA HIS A 404 9.35 14.58 5.80
C HIS A 404 9.11 14.00 7.21
N GLY A 405 8.09 13.17 7.38
CA GLY A 405 7.73 12.54 8.64
C GLY A 405 7.22 13.52 9.70
N GLY A 406 6.69 14.68 9.31
CA GLY A 406 6.28 15.73 10.25
C GLY A 406 5.86 17.05 9.61
N TRP A 407 5.51 18.01 10.45
CA TRP A 407 5.18 19.39 10.07
C TRP A 407 5.58 20.38 11.15
N TYR A 408 5.59 21.67 10.80
CA TYR A 408 5.92 22.73 11.75
C TYR A 408 4.75 23.01 12.69
N ASP A 409 5.08 23.14 13.97
CA ASP A 409 4.20 23.75 14.95
C ASP A 409 3.98 25.23 14.62
N ARG A 410 2.72 25.67 14.63
CA ARG A 410 2.35 27.03 14.20
C ARG A 410 2.62 28.10 15.26
N GLU A 411 2.81 27.71 16.53
CA GLU A 411 3.06 28.64 17.64
C GLU A 411 4.56 28.72 17.97
N GLU A 412 5.20 27.56 18.17
CA GLU A 412 6.61 27.44 18.52
C GLU A 412 7.55 27.55 17.31
N ASN A 413 7.02 27.46 16.08
CA ASN A 413 7.81 27.38 14.83
C ASN A 413 8.86 26.25 14.85
N ALA A 414 8.56 25.17 15.58
CA ALA A 414 9.42 24.01 15.73
C ALA A 414 8.90 22.85 14.89
N PHE A 415 9.79 22.13 14.21
CA PHE A 415 9.39 20.94 13.46
C PHE A 415 8.99 19.81 14.41
N ARG A 416 7.80 19.26 14.22
CA ARG A 416 7.27 18.10 14.94
C ARG A 416 7.38 16.88 14.05
N HIS A 417 8.20 15.92 14.45
CA HIS A 417 8.21 14.60 13.84
C HIS A 417 7.04 13.78 14.39
N LEU A 418 6.18 13.28 13.52
CA LEU A 418 5.10 12.36 13.89
C LEU A 418 5.50 10.96 13.46
N VAL A 419 5.57 10.03 14.41
CA VAL A 419 6.00 8.65 14.20
C VAL A 419 4.87 7.67 14.50
N ASP A 420 4.97 6.46 13.94
CA ASP A 420 3.99 5.38 14.10
C ASP A 420 2.58 5.77 13.67
N ILE A 421 2.47 6.50 12.56
CA ILE A 421 1.20 6.82 11.91
C ILE A 421 1.18 6.28 10.49
N GLN A 422 -0.02 5.98 10.00
CA GLN A 422 -0.24 5.43 8.65
C GLN A 422 -1.50 6.04 8.04
N PHE A 423 -1.46 6.40 6.77
CA PHE A 423 -2.64 6.91 6.06
C PHE A 423 -3.40 5.81 5.32
N VAL A 424 -4.72 5.87 5.46
CA VAL A 424 -5.71 5.21 4.60
C VAL A 424 -6.59 6.31 4.01
N ALA A 425 -6.89 6.26 2.71
CA ALA A 425 -7.69 7.30 2.08
C ALA A 425 -8.78 6.72 1.18
N ALA A 426 -9.82 7.52 0.93
CA ALA A 426 -10.81 7.24 -0.09
C ALA A 426 -11.16 8.51 -0.87
N MET A 427 -11.46 8.36 -2.16
CA MET A 427 -12.06 9.43 -2.97
C MET A 427 -12.88 8.87 -4.12
N ALA A 428 -13.77 9.71 -4.64
CA ALA A 428 -14.38 9.44 -5.94
C ALA A 428 -13.58 10.12 -7.07
N PRO A 429 -13.74 9.67 -8.32
CA PRO A 429 -13.11 10.30 -9.47
C PRO A 429 -13.42 11.82 -9.52
N PRO A 430 -12.51 12.64 -10.08
CA PRO A 430 -12.72 14.09 -10.23
C PRO A 430 -14.02 14.41 -10.99
N GLY A 431 -14.70 15.49 -10.59
CA GLY A 431 -15.99 15.91 -11.13
C GLY A 431 -17.06 16.12 -10.05
N GLY A 432 -18.16 16.81 -10.39
CA GLY A 432 -19.28 17.03 -9.46
C GLY A 432 -18.90 17.74 -8.15
N GLY A 433 -17.93 18.66 -8.19
CA GLY A 433 -17.39 19.36 -7.02
C GLY A 433 -16.12 18.74 -6.42
N ARG A 434 -15.66 17.60 -6.95
CA ARG A 434 -14.40 16.95 -6.57
C ARG A 434 -13.27 17.36 -7.49
N ASN A 435 -12.11 17.62 -6.89
CA ASN A 435 -10.92 18.11 -7.57
C ASN A 435 -9.99 16.97 -7.99
N SER A 436 -9.05 17.28 -8.88
CA SER A 436 -7.92 16.39 -9.14
C SER A 436 -6.91 16.50 -8.00
N ILE A 437 -6.26 15.39 -7.68
CA ILE A 437 -5.16 15.33 -6.71
C ILE A 437 -3.84 15.26 -7.47
N THR A 438 -2.81 15.90 -6.93
CA THR A 438 -1.48 15.92 -7.52
C THR A 438 -0.84 14.52 -7.51
N ALA A 439 -0.08 14.19 -8.56
CA ALA A 439 0.66 12.93 -8.61
C ALA A 439 1.67 12.82 -7.44
N ARG A 440 2.16 13.95 -6.94
CA ARG A 440 3.06 14.04 -5.77
C ARG A 440 2.42 13.62 -4.46
N TYR A 441 1.09 13.63 -4.35
CA TYR A 441 0.42 13.05 -3.18
C TYR A 441 0.08 11.57 -3.47
N LEU A 442 -0.45 11.28 -4.66
CA LEU A 442 -0.88 9.94 -5.03
C LEU A 442 0.25 8.90 -5.08
N HIS A 443 1.50 9.32 -5.37
CA HIS A 443 2.65 8.39 -5.44
C HIS A 443 3.05 7.75 -4.11
N HIS A 444 2.52 8.25 -2.97
CA HIS A 444 2.75 7.65 -1.66
C HIS A 444 1.78 6.52 -1.35
N PHE A 445 0.71 6.40 -2.15
CA PHE A 445 -0.35 5.43 -1.92
C PHE A 445 -0.26 4.27 -2.90
N HIS A 446 -0.55 3.09 -2.37
CA HIS A 446 -1.07 2.01 -3.18
C HIS A 446 -2.53 2.34 -3.55
N LEU A 447 -2.79 2.51 -4.85
CA LEU A 447 -4.10 2.90 -5.38
C LEU A 447 -4.88 1.66 -5.83
N ILE A 448 -6.12 1.53 -5.35
CA ILE A 448 -7.04 0.48 -5.79
C ILE A 448 -8.36 1.12 -6.19
N SER A 449 -8.86 0.74 -7.36
CA SER A 449 -10.20 1.09 -7.82
C SER A 449 -11.24 0.13 -7.24
N ILE A 450 -12.33 0.68 -6.74
CA ILE A 450 -13.53 -0.04 -6.33
C ILE A 450 -14.54 0.12 -7.45
N SER A 451 -14.90 -1.01 -8.05
CA SER A 451 -15.88 -1.08 -9.13
C SER A 451 -17.29 -0.81 -8.59
N ASP A 452 -18.18 -0.39 -9.49
CA ASP A 452 -19.59 -0.29 -9.17
C ASP A 452 -20.19 -1.70 -8.98
N PHE A 453 -21.22 -1.81 -8.14
CA PHE A 453 -21.90 -3.08 -7.91
C PHE A 453 -22.66 -3.52 -9.17
N ASP A 454 -22.58 -4.81 -9.49
CA ASP A 454 -23.46 -5.41 -10.49
C ASP A 454 -24.87 -5.64 -9.92
N ASP A 455 -25.85 -5.85 -10.80
CA ASP A 455 -27.26 -6.05 -10.40
C ASP A 455 -27.45 -7.23 -9.45
N LYS A 456 -26.61 -8.28 -9.58
CA LYS A 456 -26.65 -9.46 -8.72
C LYS A 456 -26.22 -9.13 -7.29
N ASN A 457 -25.10 -8.41 -7.13
CA ASN A 457 -24.64 -7.98 -5.81
C ASN A 457 -25.61 -6.97 -5.19
N LEU A 458 -26.15 -6.03 -5.97
CA LEU A 458 -27.18 -5.10 -5.48
C LEU A 458 -28.41 -5.85 -4.99
N SER A 459 -28.92 -6.82 -5.76
CA SER A 459 -30.09 -7.62 -5.37
C SER A 459 -29.82 -8.35 -4.05
N ALA A 460 -28.68 -9.04 -3.91
CA ALA A 460 -28.31 -9.72 -2.67
C ALA A 460 -28.20 -8.77 -1.46
N ILE A 461 -27.66 -7.56 -1.66
CA ILE A 461 -27.59 -6.53 -0.61
C ILE A 461 -29.00 -6.11 -0.18
N PHE A 462 -29.86 -5.74 -1.12
CA PHE A 462 -31.21 -5.27 -0.82
C PHE A 462 -32.10 -6.38 -0.24
N GLU A 463 -31.98 -7.62 -0.71
CA GLU A 463 -32.65 -8.78 -0.13
C GLU A 463 -32.24 -8.99 1.32
N THR A 464 -30.94 -8.95 1.62
CA THR A 464 -30.43 -9.13 2.99
C THR A 464 -30.94 -8.01 3.91
N VAL A 465 -30.92 -6.76 3.44
CA VAL A 465 -31.43 -5.60 4.21
C VAL A 465 -32.93 -5.70 4.42
N MET A 466 -33.69 -6.13 3.40
CA MET A 466 -35.14 -6.30 3.49
C MET A 466 -35.50 -7.43 4.46
N ASP A 467 -34.79 -8.55 4.41
CA ASP A 467 -34.95 -9.66 5.33
C ASP A 467 -34.64 -9.24 6.78
N TRP A 468 -33.56 -8.50 6.98
CA TRP A 468 -33.21 -7.91 8.28
C TRP A 468 -34.33 -7.01 8.80
N TRP A 469 -34.88 -6.12 7.95
CA TRP A 469 -35.94 -5.20 8.35
C TRP A 469 -37.25 -5.93 8.67
N CYS A 470 -37.60 -6.96 7.90
CA CYS A 470 -38.76 -7.82 8.17
C CYS A 470 -38.64 -8.51 9.53
N GLN A 471 -37.45 -9.02 9.86
CA GLN A 471 -37.17 -9.64 11.15
C GLN A 471 -37.26 -8.62 12.30
N ARG A 472 -36.64 -7.44 12.14
CA ARG A 472 -36.69 -6.36 13.13
C ARG A 472 -38.12 -5.89 13.40
N SER A 473 -38.91 -5.75 12.35
CA SER A 473 -40.31 -5.30 12.42
C SER A 473 -41.28 -6.40 12.87
N ARG A 474 -40.77 -7.63 13.08
CA ARG A 474 -41.56 -8.80 13.49
C ARG A 474 -42.75 -9.07 12.55
N LEU A 475 -42.55 -8.87 11.24
CA LEU A 475 -43.58 -9.17 10.25
C LEU A 475 -43.88 -10.67 10.25
N ILE A 476 -45.16 -11.01 10.09
CA ILE A 476 -45.59 -12.40 9.96
C ILE A 476 -44.99 -13.04 8.70
N HIS A 477 -44.71 -14.33 8.78
CA HIS A 477 -44.02 -15.08 7.73
C HIS A 477 -44.69 -14.94 6.34
N GLU A 478 -46.02 -14.90 6.29
CA GLU A 478 -46.79 -14.76 5.03
C GLU A 478 -46.45 -13.46 4.29
N VAL A 479 -46.32 -12.35 5.02
CA VAL A 479 -45.92 -11.06 4.46
C VAL A 479 -44.44 -11.09 4.06
N ARG A 480 -43.58 -11.76 4.84
CA ARG A 480 -42.16 -11.93 4.50
C ARG A 480 -41.97 -12.70 3.19
N SER A 481 -42.76 -13.76 2.96
CA SER A 481 -42.68 -14.56 1.73
C SER A 481 -43.11 -13.81 0.47
N MET A 482 -43.88 -12.72 0.60
CA MET A 482 -44.25 -11.89 -0.55
C MET A 482 -43.08 -11.04 -1.10
N PHE A 483 -42.00 -10.87 -0.32
CA PHE A 483 -40.83 -10.10 -0.72
C PHE A 483 -39.68 -10.97 -1.26
N GLN A 484 -39.85 -12.30 -1.27
CA GLN A 484 -38.85 -13.27 -1.75
C GLN A 484 -39.21 -13.88 -3.12
N ALA A 485 -40.24 -13.34 -3.79
CA ALA A 485 -40.71 -13.73 -5.11
C ALA A 485 -40.40 -12.62 -6.13
#